data_AF-A0A8J8JIC5-F1
#
_entry.id   AF-A0A8J8JIC5-F1
#
_cell.length_a   1.000
_cell.length_b   1.000
_cell.length_c   1.000
_cell.angle_alpha   90.00
_cell.angle_beta   90.00
_cell.angle_gamma   90.00
#
_symmetry.space_group_name_H-M   'P 1'
#
loop_
_entity.id
_entity.type
_entity.pdbx_description
1 polymer ?
#
loop_
_entity_poly.entity_id
_entity_poly.type
_entity_poly.pdbx_seq_one_letter_code
_entity_poly.pdbx_strand_id
1 'polypeptide(L)'
;MKREVLIFWLIAVLAVIVTQPGAIGVANWDAPYGFYKDLGAWMEAAFGVSVFVFLYGLLRREKIGIISLTLHALLLISIAVVGYQADMLALDEVNPNFSFFDFIVVSFLMASMALYLFLPSLPWVLTGKAYYSYDRPLVIAEVVLTAIAVTIYLLYRKSEEKEKRDLTAQDNPAPSESSSGQAEP
;
A
#
# COMPACT_ATOMS: atom_id res chain seq x y z
N MET A 1 -6.06 17.20 4.12
CA MET A 1 -5.03 16.26 4.61
C MET A 1 -3.67 16.80 4.19
N LYS A 2 -2.64 16.72 5.03
CA LYS A 2 -1.30 17.23 4.69
C LYS A 2 -0.68 16.39 3.55
N ARG A 3 0.16 17.02 2.73
CA ARG A 3 0.81 16.38 1.57
C ARG A 3 1.64 15.16 1.97
N GLU A 4 2.35 15.24 3.09
CA GLU A 4 3.19 14.17 3.62
C GLU A 4 2.38 12.95 4.06
N VAL A 5 1.17 13.18 4.59
CA VAL A 5 0.23 12.12 4.96
C VAL A 5 -0.31 11.44 3.71
N LEU A 6 -0.62 12.20 2.65
CA LEU A 6 -1.02 11.65 1.35
C LEU A 6 0.09 10.79 0.74
N ILE A 7 1.34 11.26 0.74
CA ILE A 7 2.49 10.50 0.25
C ILE A 7 2.68 9.23 1.06
N PHE A 8 2.60 9.31 2.39
CA PHE A 8 2.74 8.15 3.28
C PHE A 8 1.71 7.06 2.95
N TRP A 9 0.42 7.42 2.86
CA TRP A 9 -0.63 6.46 2.53
C TRP A 9 -0.54 5.95 1.09
N LEU A 10 -0.08 6.77 0.14
CA LEU A 10 0.16 6.31 -1.22
C LEU A 10 1.27 5.25 -1.25
N ILE A 11 2.38 5.48 -0.55
CA ILE A 11 3.47 4.49 -0.42
C ILE A 11 2.96 3.22 0.26
N ALA A 12 2.19 3.34 1.35
CA ALA A 12 1.64 2.20 2.08
C ALA A 12 0.73 1.33 1.21
N VAL A 13 -0.18 1.93 0.44
CA VAL A 13 -1.09 1.19 -0.43
C VAL A 13 -0.33 0.59 -1.62
N LEU A 14 0.56 1.35 -2.27
CA LEU A 14 1.36 0.85 -3.38
C LEU A 14 2.26 -0.31 -2.96
N ALA A 15 2.83 -0.27 -1.75
CA ALA A 15 3.62 -1.35 -1.19
C ALA A 15 2.87 -2.69 -1.12
N VAL A 16 1.56 -2.67 -0.84
CA VAL A 16 0.73 -3.88 -0.80
C VAL A 16 0.33 -4.35 -2.20
N ILE A 17 0.04 -3.41 -3.11
CA ILE A 17 -0.32 -3.70 -4.51
C ILE A 17 0.85 -4.40 -5.21
N VAL A 18 2.05 -3.82 -5.14
CA VAL A 18 3.21 -4.34 -5.91
C VAL A 18 3.66 -5.73 -5.44
N THR A 19 3.30 -6.17 -4.24
CA THR A 19 3.67 -7.50 -3.76
C THR A 19 2.74 -8.59 -4.31
N GLN A 20 1.49 -8.29 -4.68
CA GLN A 20 0.54 -9.33 -5.07
C GLN A 20 1.02 -10.14 -6.30
N PRO A 21 1.39 -9.52 -7.44
CA PRO A 21 1.74 -10.29 -8.63
C PRO A 21 2.91 -11.25 -8.41
N GLY A 22 3.93 -10.78 -7.71
CA GLY A 22 5.09 -11.59 -7.37
C GLY A 22 4.75 -12.70 -6.38
N ALA A 23 3.97 -12.41 -5.34
CA ALA A 23 3.56 -13.38 -4.33
C ALA A 23 2.75 -14.54 -4.93
N ILE A 24 1.80 -14.24 -5.82
CA ILE A 24 1.03 -15.26 -6.56
C ILE A 24 1.97 -16.10 -7.46
N GLY A 25 2.94 -15.45 -8.11
CA GLY A 25 3.95 -16.14 -8.90
C GLY A 25 4.84 -17.08 -8.08
N VAL A 26 5.19 -16.72 -6.85
CA VAL A 26 5.92 -17.59 -5.91
C VAL A 26 5.03 -18.73 -5.43
N ALA A 27 3.80 -18.45 -4.99
CA ALA A 27 2.88 -19.43 -4.41
C ALA A 27 2.52 -20.55 -5.40
N ASN A 28 2.44 -20.20 -6.68
CA ASN A 28 2.06 -21.11 -7.76
C ASN A 28 3.24 -21.54 -8.66
N TRP A 29 4.49 -21.36 -8.20
CA TRP A 29 5.68 -21.67 -9.00
C TRP A 29 5.74 -23.15 -9.42
N ASP A 30 5.37 -24.06 -8.52
CA ASP A 30 5.41 -25.51 -8.70
C ASP A 30 4.03 -26.13 -9.02
N ALA A 31 2.96 -25.71 -8.34
CA ALA A 31 1.59 -26.14 -8.61
C ALA A 31 0.55 -25.16 -8.02
N PRO A 32 -0.74 -25.26 -8.39
CA PRO A 32 -1.81 -24.58 -7.66
C PRO A 32 -2.14 -25.26 -6.35
N TYR A 33 -2.03 -24.53 -5.23
CA TYR A 33 -2.32 -25.05 -3.88
C TYR A 33 -3.57 -24.44 -3.25
N GLY A 34 -4.31 -23.62 -3.99
CA GLY A 34 -5.56 -23.06 -3.53
C GLY A 34 -5.44 -21.70 -2.85
N PHE A 35 -6.61 -21.11 -2.61
CA PHE A 35 -6.78 -19.73 -2.16
C PHE A 35 -5.97 -19.36 -0.92
N TYR A 36 -5.89 -20.24 0.09
CA TYR A 36 -5.23 -19.90 1.35
C TYR A 36 -3.71 -19.77 1.21
N LYS A 37 -3.07 -20.55 0.33
CA LYS A 37 -1.63 -20.39 0.04
C LYS A 37 -1.37 -19.05 -0.67
N ASP A 38 -2.22 -18.71 -1.63
CA ASP A 38 -2.09 -17.49 -2.42
C ASP A 38 -2.34 -16.23 -1.56
N LEU A 39 -3.35 -16.30 -0.69
CA LEU A 39 -3.61 -15.27 0.32
C LEU A 39 -2.46 -15.14 1.32
N GLY A 40 -1.97 -16.26 1.86
CA GLY A 40 -0.85 -16.31 2.80
C GLY A 40 0.40 -15.66 2.21
N ALA A 41 0.83 -16.10 1.03
CA ALA A 41 1.98 -15.56 0.33
C ALA A 41 1.87 -14.04 0.07
N TRP A 42 0.68 -13.56 -0.33
CA TRP A 42 0.48 -12.13 -0.52
C TRP A 42 0.56 -11.35 0.81
N MET A 43 -0.06 -11.85 1.88
CA MET A 43 -0.03 -11.20 3.19
C MET A 43 1.36 -11.23 3.81
N GLU A 44 2.12 -12.32 3.67
CA GLU A 44 3.54 -12.41 4.06
C GLU A 44 4.37 -11.34 3.35
N ALA A 45 4.27 -11.27 2.01
CA ALA A 45 4.99 -10.26 1.23
C ALA A 45 4.57 -8.84 1.63
N ALA A 46 3.27 -8.60 1.75
CA ALA A 46 2.71 -7.31 2.13
C ALA A 46 3.15 -6.89 3.54
N PHE A 47 3.20 -7.81 4.50
CA PHE A 47 3.69 -7.55 5.86
C PHE A 47 5.15 -7.14 5.82
N GLY A 48 6.00 -7.92 5.14
CA GLY A 48 7.43 -7.65 5.01
C GLY A 48 7.72 -6.26 4.45
N VAL A 49 7.06 -5.86 3.36
CA VAL A 49 7.23 -4.50 2.79
C VAL A 49 6.62 -3.43 3.70
N SER A 50 5.44 -3.68 4.28
CA SER A 50 4.73 -2.69 5.12
C SER A 50 5.49 -2.36 6.40
N VAL A 51 6.31 -3.27 6.94
CA VAL A 51 7.19 -2.97 8.07
C VAL A 51 8.16 -1.83 7.72
N PHE A 52 8.75 -1.84 6.52
CA PHE A 52 9.62 -0.75 6.07
C PHE A 52 8.86 0.57 5.90
N VAL A 53 7.62 0.52 5.40
CA VAL A 53 6.77 1.72 5.30
C VAL A 53 6.45 2.29 6.68
N PHE A 54 6.17 1.43 7.66
CA PHE A 54 5.94 1.86 9.04
C PHE A 54 7.19 2.49 9.67
N LEU A 55 8.36 1.88 9.47
CA LEU A 55 9.64 2.44 9.93
C LEU A 55 9.92 3.81 9.29
N TYR A 56 9.68 3.96 7.98
CA TYR A 56 9.73 5.25 7.30
C TYR A 56 8.75 6.26 7.94
N GLY A 57 7.55 5.79 8.30
CA GLY A 57 6.56 6.57 9.03
C GLY A 57 7.08 7.09 10.37
N LEU A 58 7.69 6.22 11.17
CA LEU A 58 8.26 6.57 12.48
C LEU A 58 9.38 7.62 12.35
N LEU A 59 10.24 7.49 11.34
CA LEU A 59 11.30 8.46 11.04
C LEU A 59 10.75 9.85 10.68
N ARG A 60 9.50 9.93 10.19
CA ARG A 60 8.81 11.17 9.82
C ARG A 60 7.58 11.46 10.68
N ARG A 61 7.56 10.96 11.92
CA ARG A 61 6.41 11.05 12.83
C ARG A 61 5.85 12.46 13.02
N GLU A 62 6.70 13.49 13.02
CA GLU A 62 6.27 14.88 13.19
C GLU A 62 5.47 15.40 11.99
N LYS A 63 5.74 14.88 10.79
CA LYS A 63 5.05 15.26 9.55
C LYS A 63 3.79 14.41 9.32
N ILE A 64 3.86 13.12 9.66
CA ILE A 64 2.80 12.13 9.41
C ILE A 64 1.73 12.15 10.51
N GLY A 65 2.11 12.42 11.75
CA GLY A 65 1.24 12.47 12.91
C GLY A 65 0.90 11.09 13.47
N ILE A 66 0.58 11.05 14.77
CA ILE A 66 0.34 9.81 15.51
C ILE A 66 -0.86 9.01 14.99
N ILE A 67 -1.94 9.66 14.56
CA ILE A 67 -3.15 8.99 14.07
C ILE A 67 -2.84 8.11 12.85
N SER A 68 -2.11 8.65 11.86
CA SER A 68 -1.73 7.89 10.66
C SER A 68 -0.80 6.72 10.99
N LEU A 69 0.10 6.89 11.95
CA LEU A 69 0.98 5.80 12.42
C LEU A 69 0.18 4.72 13.13
N THR A 70 -0.76 5.09 14.01
CA THR A 70 -1.65 4.13 14.68
C THR A 70 -2.49 3.34 13.67
N LEU A 71 -3.09 4.03 12.69
CA LEU A 71 -3.86 3.37 11.63
C LEU A 71 -3.01 2.41 10.80
N HIS A 72 -1.77 2.79 10.47
CA HIS A 72 -0.85 1.89 9.76
C HIS A 72 -0.40 0.71 10.63
N ALA A 73 -0.19 0.91 11.93
CA ALA A 73 0.11 -0.18 12.85
C ALA A 73 -1.05 -1.18 12.93
N LEU A 74 -2.29 -0.69 12.98
CA LEU A 74 -3.49 -1.54 12.92
C LEU A 74 -3.56 -2.32 11.60
N LEU A 75 -3.27 -1.67 10.47
CA LEU A 75 -3.18 -2.33 9.16
C LEU A 75 -2.13 -3.45 9.17
N LEU A 76 -0.93 -3.20 9.70
CA LEU A 76 0.12 -4.20 9.85
C LEU A 76 -0.34 -5.41 10.67
N ILE A 77 -1.01 -5.16 11.79
CA ILE A 77 -1.58 -6.21 12.64
C ILE A 77 -2.64 -7.00 11.86
N SER A 78 -3.52 -6.33 11.12
CA SER A 78 -4.53 -7.01 10.29
C SER A 78 -3.91 -7.89 9.21
N ILE A 79 -2.88 -7.40 8.50
CA ILE A 79 -2.16 -8.18 7.49
C ILE A 79 -1.51 -9.40 8.17
N ALA A 80 -0.85 -9.21 9.32
CA ALA A 80 -0.20 -10.30 10.04
C ALA A 80 -1.19 -11.37 10.51
N VAL A 81 -2.34 -10.97 11.06
CA VAL A 81 -3.37 -11.89 11.53
C VAL A 81 -3.98 -12.67 10.36
N VAL A 82 -4.33 -11.98 9.27
CA VAL A 82 -4.93 -12.63 8.10
C VAL A 82 -3.93 -13.57 7.43
N GLY A 83 -2.68 -13.12 7.23
CA GLY A 83 -1.62 -13.93 6.64
C GLY A 83 -1.32 -15.18 7.47
N TYR A 84 -1.06 -15.01 8.76
CA TYR A 84 -0.77 -16.12 9.65
C TYR A 84 -1.89 -17.17 9.68
N GLN A 85 -3.16 -16.73 9.71
CA GLN A 85 -4.30 -17.66 9.66
C GLN A 85 -4.40 -18.37 8.30
N ALA A 86 -4.13 -17.67 7.21
CA ALA A 86 -4.11 -18.28 5.88
C ALA A 86 -2.99 -19.34 5.77
N ASP A 87 -1.79 -19.05 6.28
CA ASP A 87 -0.68 -20.00 6.30
C ASP A 87 -0.97 -21.20 7.20
N MET A 88 -1.60 -20.99 8.35
CA MET A 88 -2.03 -22.09 9.21
C MET A 88 -3.00 -23.04 8.50
N LEU A 89 -3.95 -22.50 7.74
CA LEU A 89 -4.88 -23.31 6.94
C LEU A 89 -4.21 -23.96 5.73
N ALA A 90 -3.21 -23.31 5.13
CA ALA A 90 -2.50 -23.83 3.96
C ALA A 90 -1.43 -24.88 4.33
N LEU A 91 -0.84 -24.78 5.52
CA LEU A 91 0.29 -25.60 5.96
C LEU A 91 -0.09 -26.65 7.01
N ASP A 92 -1.34 -26.75 7.46
CA ASP A 92 -1.76 -27.66 8.55
C ASP A 92 -1.26 -29.10 8.35
N GLU A 93 -1.33 -29.61 7.12
CA GLU A 93 -0.88 -30.97 6.79
C GLU A 93 0.63 -31.10 6.57
N VAL A 94 1.32 -30.00 6.24
CA VAL A 94 2.73 -29.99 5.80
C VAL A 94 3.66 -29.58 6.94
N ASN A 95 3.29 -28.57 7.70
CA ASN A 95 4.02 -28.04 8.84
C ASN A 95 3.05 -27.57 9.94
N PRO A 96 2.49 -28.49 10.75
CA PRO A 96 1.55 -28.16 11.82
C PRO A 96 2.17 -27.33 12.95
N ASN A 97 3.51 -27.22 12.99
CA ASN A 97 4.23 -26.45 13.99
C ASN A 97 4.62 -25.04 13.48
N PHE A 98 4.11 -24.61 12.33
CA PHE A 98 4.38 -23.27 11.81
C PHE A 98 3.91 -22.22 12.81
N SER A 99 4.87 -21.44 13.31
CA SER A 99 4.65 -20.48 14.37
C SER A 99 4.51 -19.06 13.82
N PHE A 100 3.96 -18.16 14.64
CA PHE A 100 3.92 -16.74 14.27
C PHE A 100 5.33 -16.13 14.08
N PHE A 101 6.36 -16.69 14.73
CA PHE A 101 7.73 -16.27 14.49
C PHE A 101 8.20 -16.67 13.09
N ASP A 102 7.85 -17.87 12.62
CA ASP A 102 8.15 -18.32 11.26
C ASP A 102 7.49 -17.40 10.23
N PHE A 103 6.21 -17.04 10.44
CA PHE A 103 5.51 -16.05 9.61
C PHE A 103 6.27 -14.74 9.48
N ILE A 104 6.77 -14.18 10.60
CA ILE A 104 7.54 -12.93 10.58
C ILE A 104 8.81 -13.09 9.74
N VAL A 105 9.57 -14.16 9.92
CA VAL A 105 10.83 -14.39 9.21
C VAL A 105 10.59 -14.62 7.73
N VAL A 106 9.64 -15.48 7.40
CA VAL A 106 9.27 -15.82 6.02
C VAL A 106 8.71 -14.59 5.30
N SER A 107 7.96 -13.71 5.97
CA SER A 107 7.43 -12.47 5.39
C SER A 107 8.50 -11.60 4.72
N PHE A 108 9.71 -11.49 5.29
CA PHE A 108 10.79 -10.71 4.68
C PHE A 108 11.41 -11.41 3.47
N LEU A 109 11.51 -12.74 3.50
CA LEU A 109 11.96 -13.55 2.37
C LEU A 109 10.95 -13.50 1.23
N MET A 110 9.67 -13.70 1.55
CA MET A 110 8.54 -13.66 0.63
C MET A 110 8.41 -12.28 0.00
N ALA A 111 8.55 -11.19 0.77
CA ALA A 111 8.60 -9.83 0.24
C ALA A 111 9.72 -9.66 -0.81
N SER A 112 10.92 -10.18 -0.52
CA SER A 112 12.06 -10.10 -1.43
C SER A 112 11.80 -10.88 -2.73
N MET A 113 11.25 -12.10 -2.63
CA MET A 113 10.91 -12.93 -3.78
C MET A 113 9.76 -12.33 -4.60
N ALA A 114 8.73 -11.80 -3.94
CA ALA A 114 7.60 -11.15 -4.60
C ALA A 114 8.06 -9.91 -5.38
N LEU A 115 8.92 -9.06 -4.80
CA LEU A 115 9.45 -7.90 -5.51
C LEU A 115 10.35 -8.31 -6.70
N TYR A 116 11.13 -9.38 -6.55
CA TYR A 116 11.94 -9.93 -7.64
C TYR A 116 11.07 -10.46 -8.79
N LEU A 117 9.97 -11.15 -8.47
CA LEU A 117 9.06 -11.75 -9.45
C LEU A 117 7.97 -10.82 -9.95
N PHE A 118 7.84 -9.61 -9.41
CA PHE A 118 6.80 -8.65 -9.81
C PHE A 118 6.74 -8.44 -11.34
N LEU A 119 7.86 -8.05 -11.95
CA LEU A 119 7.91 -7.79 -13.41
C LEU A 119 7.64 -9.06 -14.25
N PRO A 120 8.28 -10.22 -13.96
CA PRO A 120 7.95 -11.47 -14.64
C PRO A 120 6.48 -11.91 -14.51
N SER A 121 5.84 -11.66 -13.36
CA SER A 121 4.46 -12.08 -13.08
C SER A 121 3.40 -11.16 -13.68
N LEU A 122 3.73 -9.89 -13.96
CA LEU A 122 2.77 -8.90 -14.48
C LEU A 122 2.01 -9.37 -15.73
N PRO A 123 2.64 -9.90 -16.80
CA PRO A 123 1.91 -10.36 -17.98
C PRO A 123 0.86 -11.44 -17.67
N TRP A 124 1.19 -12.34 -16.74
CA TRP A 124 0.30 -13.44 -16.32
C TRP A 124 -0.88 -12.91 -15.51
N VAL A 125 -0.63 -11.98 -14.60
CA VAL A 125 -1.67 -11.29 -13.82
C VAL A 125 -2.60 -10.48 -14.72
N LEU A 126 -2.04 -9.68 -15.65
CA LEU A 126 -2.82 -8.83 -16.56
C LEU A 126 -3.65 -9.62 -17.57
N THR A 127 -3.20 -10.82 -17.96
CA THR A 127 -3.98 -11.72 -18.83
C THR A 127 -4.94 -12.62 -18.05
N GLY A 128 -4.99 -12.51 -16.72
CA GLY A 128 -5.79 -13.34 -15.84
C GLY A 128 -5.29 -14.79 -15.72
N LYS A 129 -4.15 -15.13 -16.35
CA LYS A 129 -3.58 -16.48 -16.37
C LYS A 129 -2.83 -16.84 -15.09
N ALA A 130 -2.45 -15.86 -14.28
CA ALA A 130 -1.86 -16.08 -12.96
C ALA A 130 -2.90 -16.51 -11.91
N TYR A 131 -4.19 -16.30 -12.17
CA TYR A 131 -5.25 -16.50 -11.20
C TYR A 131 -6.12 -17.69 -11.58
N TYR A 132 -6.44 -18.50 -10.58
CA TYR A 132 -7.43 -19.55 -10.68
C TYR A 132 -8.82 -19.01 -10.31
N SER A 133 -9.86 -19.82 -10.54
CA SER A 133 -11.23 -19.42 -10.24
C SER A 133 -11.46 -19.06 -8.77
N TYR A 134 -10.66 -19.62 -7.87
CA TYR A 134 -10.71 -19.36 -6.43
C TYR A 134 -10.04 -18.04 -6.02
N ASP A 135 -9.21 -17.41 -6.88
CA ASP A 135 -8.49 -16.18 -6.57
C ASP A 135 -9.27 -14.90 -6.88
N ARG A 136 -10.52 -15.03 -7.32
CA ARG A 136 -11.40 -13.88 -7.56
C ARG A 136 -11.43 -12.89 -6.38
N PRO A 137 -11.46 -13.31 -5.10
CA PRO A 137 -11.39 -12.36 -3.99
C PRO A 137 -10.08 -11.56 -3.95
N LEU A 138 -8.94 -12.17 -4.32
CA LEU A 138 -7.64 -11.49 -4.36
C LEU A 138 -7.59 -10.44 -5.46
N VAL A 139 -8.13 -10.77 -6.65
CA VAL A 139 -8.26 -9.83 -7.77
C VAL A 139 -9.17 -8.65 -7.40
N ILE A 140 -10.29 -8.91 -6.74
CA ILE A 140 -11.20 -7.85 -6.26
C ILE A 140 -10.48 -6.94 -5.26
N ALA A 141 -9.75 -7.52 -4.30
CA ALA A 141 -8.97 -6.75 -3.33
C ALA A 141 -7.91 -5.87 -4.02
N GLU A 142 -7.21 -6.40 -5.02
CA GLU A 142 -6.21 -5.66 -5.79
C GLU A 142 -6.82 -4.47 -6.55
N VAL A 143 -7.98 -4.67 -7.17
CA VAL A 143 -8.73 -3.59 -7.85
C VAL A 143 -9.18 -2.52 -6.86
N VAL A 144 -9.66 -2.91 -5.68
CA VAL A 144 -10.06 -1.98 -4.62
C VAL A 144 -8.86 -1.17 -4.12
N LEU A 145 -7.73 -1.83 -3.84
CA LEU A 145 -6.50 -1.16 -3.43
C LEU A 145 -6.00 -0.19 -4.50
N THR A 146 -6.07 -0.59 -5.78
CA THR A 146 -5.72 0.27 -6.92
C THR A 146 -6.61 1.50 -6.99
N ALA A 147 -7.93 1.36 -6.81
CA ALA A 147 -8.87 2.48 -6.77
C ALA A 147 -8.56 3.43 -5.59
N ILE A 148 -8.19 2.89 -4.43
CA ILE A 148 -7.75 3.68 -3.27
C ILE A 148 -6.45 4.43 -3.61
N ALA A 149 -5.45 3.78 -4.21
CA ALA A 149 -4.19 4.41 -4.60
C ALA A 149 -4.42 5.55 -5.60
N VAL A 150 -5.25 5.34 -6.62
CA VAL A 150 -5.65 6.37 -7.59
C VAL A 150 -6.34 7.54 -6.88
N THR A 151 -7.26 7.27 -5.95
CA THR A 151 -7.94 8.32 -5.19
C THR A 151 -6.97 9.15 -4.36
N ILE A 152 -6.04 8.50 -3.65
CA ILE A 152 -5.00 9.19 -2.86
C ILE A 152 -4.11 10.03 -3.78
N TYR A 153 -3.74 9.51 -4.96
CA TYR A 153 -2.94 10.22 -5.95
C TYR A 153 -3.65 11.47 -6.49
N LEU A 154 -4.95 11.38 -6.78
CA LEU A 154 -5.74 12.55 -7.22
C LEU A 154 -5.83 13.61 -6.13
N LEU A 155 -6.01 13.20 -4.87
CA LEU A 155 -5.98 14.12 -3.72
C LEU A 155 -4.60 14.78 -3.54
N TYR A 156 -3.52 14.03 -3.76
CA TYR A 156 -2.16 14.55 -3.79
C TYR A 156 -1.98 15.61 -4.87
N ARG A 157 -2.38 15.34 -6.11
CA ARG A 157 -2.31 16.29 -7.23
C ARG A 157 -3.06 17.59 -6.92
N LYS A 158 -4.28 17.48 -6.39
CA LYS A 158 -5.08 18.63 -5.99
C LYS A 158 -4.40 19.47 -4.89
N SER A 159 -3.74 18.81 -3.93
CA SER A 159 -2.97 19.49 -2.89
C SER A 159 -1.77 20.24 -3.47
N GLU A 160 -1.06 19.62 -4.42
CA GLU A 160 0.12 20.20 -5.07
C GLU A 160 -0.25 21.43 -5.91
N GLU A 161 -1.36 21.36 -6.65
CA GLU A 161 -1.84 22.50 -7.44
C GLU A 161 -2.27 23.68 -6.56
N LYS A 162 -2.89 23.41 -5.41
CA LYS A 162 -3.28 24.47 -4.48
C LYS A 162 -2.05 25.19 -3.92
N GLU A 163 -1.04 24.43 -3.51
CA GLU A 163 0.23 24.96 -3.01
C GLU A 163 0.90 25.87 -4.08
N LYS A 164 0.93 25.44 -5.34
CA LYS A 164 1.48 26.25 -6.44
C LYS A 164 0.69 27.54 -6.68
N ARG A 165 -0.64 27.50 -6.62
CA ARG A 165 -1.49 28.69 -6.78
C ARG A 165 -1.28 29.68 -5.65
N ASP A 166 -1.22 29.20 -4.42
CA ASP A 166 -1.02 30.04 -3.23
C ASP A 166 0.35 30.74 -3.29
N LEU A 167 1.41 30.04 -3.72
CA LEU A 167 2.73 30.63 -3.95
C LEU A 167 2.71 31.70 -5.07
N THR A 168 2.04 31.41 -6.19
CA THR A 168 1.94 32.36 -7.31
C THR A 168 1.14 33.62 -6.93
N ALA A 169 0.10 33.48 -6.11
CA ALA A 169 -0.69 34.60 -5.60
C ALA A 169 0.08 35.45 -4.57
N GLN A 170 1.03 34.85 -3.86
CA GLN A 170 1.90 35.55 -2.92
C GLN A 170 3.01 36.34 -3.64
N ASP A 171 3.55 35.80 -4.74
CA ASP A 171 4.57 36.47 -5.57
C ASP A 171 4.00 37.58 -6.46
N ASN A 172 2.69 37.54 -6.76
CA ASN A 172 2.01 38.53 -7.59
C ASN A 172 0.72 39.02 -6.91
N PRO A 173 0.83 39.81 -5.82
CA PRO A 173 -0.34 40.37 -5.18
C PRO A 173 -1.10 41.22 -6.21
N ALA A 174 -2.41 40.96 -6.35
CA ALA A 174 -3.28 41.79 -7.18
C ALA A 174 -3.07 43.27 -6.81
N PRO A 175 -3.06 44.20 -7.80
CA PRO A 175 -2.88 45.61 -7.49
C PRO A 175 -3.93 46.00 -6.47
N SER A 176 -3.45 46.44 -5.30
CA SER A 176 -4.31 47.00 -4.25
C SER A 176 -5.19 48.05 -4.92
N GLU A 177 -6.51 47.89 -4.83
CA GLU A 177 -7.44 48.97 -5.14
C GLU A 177 -7.09 50.13 -4.21
N SER A 178 -6.25 51.01 -4.75
CA SER A 178 -5.82 52.25 -4.15
C SER A 178 -7.07 53.06 -3.90
N SER A 179 -7.41 53.20 -2.61
CA SER A 179 -8.18 54.30 -2.05
C SER A 179 -7.78 55.62 -2.72
N SER A 180 -8.50 56.02 -3.77
CA SER A 180 -8.52 57.40 -4.23
C SER A 180 -9.69 58.07 -3.53
N GLY A 181 -9.36 58.80 -2.47
CA GLY A 181 -10.32 59.57 -1.69
C GLY A 181 -11.13 60.55 -2.54
N GLN A 182 -12.37 60.75 -2.11
CA GLN A 182 -13.04 62.04 -2.24
C GLN A 182 -13.35 62.51 -0.83
N ALA A 183 -12.51 63.43 -0.36
CA ALA A 183 -12.83 64.33 0.73
C ALA A 183 -13.81 65.40 0.23
N GLU A 184 -14.70 65.80 1.13
CA GLU A 184 -15.77 66.80 1.01
C GLU A 184 -15.27 68.20 0.57
N PRO A 185 -16.20 69.10 0.20
CA PRO A 185 -16.88 69.92 1.23
C PRO A 185 -18.40 69.78 1.27
#